data_AF-A0AAV9GMV8-F1
#
_entry.id   AF-A0AAV9GMV8-F1
#
_cell.length_a   1.000
_cell.length_b   1.000
_cell.length_c   1.000
_cell.angle_alpha   90.00
_cell.angle_beta   90.00
_cell.angle_gamma   90.00
#
_symmetry.space_group_name_H-M   'P 1'
#
loop_
_entity.id
_entity.type
_entity.pdbx_description
1 polymer ?
#
loop_
_entity_poly.entity_id
_entity_poly.type
_entity_poly.pdbx_seq_one_letter_code
_entity_poly.pdbx_strand_id
1 'polypeptide(L)'
;MNYNSVHYDATNDMKAVTDATLIALVRACPNLTRLQLQGTSGLTDDSLLAIYEHCPKLTALEVSRASGGKNVFTPRVFTALTENPTWMPKLKTLSLSSALGLYCSNTRKEKNQGEHAMITMSKARPKLLFARVSISEEKNWGDWDLVKTYSKYNNGSRA
;
A
#
# COMPACT_ATOMS: atom_id res chain seq x y z
N MET A 1 -19.72 -12.90 40.48
CA MET A 1 -18.91 -11.89 39.79
C MET A 1 -18.77 -12.35 38.35
N ASN A 2 -19.49 -11.72 37.41
CA ASN A 2 -19.42 -12.08 35.99
C ASN A 2 -18.29 -11.28 35.35
N TYR A 3 -17.18 -11.95 35.06
CA TYR A 3 -16.15 -11.38 34.19
C TYR A 3 -16.69 -11.44 32.77
N ASN A 4 -17.22 -10.33 32.27
CA ASN A 4 -17.38 -10.16 30.83
C ASN A 4 -15.98 -10.17 30.23
N SER A 5 -15.66 -11.21 29.47
CA SER A 5 -14.51 -11.21 28.56
C SER A 5 -14.67 -10.01 27.65
N VAL A 6 -13.92 -8.94 27.92
CA VAL A 6 -13.77 -7.84 26.97
C VAL A 6 -13.09 -8.43 25.75
N HIS A 7 -13.86 -8.73 24.71
CA HIS A 7 -13.29 -9.05 23.42
C HIS A 7 -12.46 -7.82 22.99
N TYR A 8 -11.14 -7.99 22.90
CA TYR A 8 -10.25 -7.08 22.17
C TYR A 8 -10.54 -7.22 20.66
N ASP A 9 -11.77 -6.92 20.23
CA ASP A 9 -12.13 -6.76 18.82
C ASP A 9 -11.92 -5.30 18.43
N ALA A 10 -10.72 -4.78 18.71
CA ALA A 10 -10.27 -3.56 18.07
C ALA A 10 -9.83 -3.93 16.65
N THR A 11 -10.79 -4.25 15.76
CA THR A 11 -10.44 -4.20 14.35
C THR A 11 -10.19 -2.73 14.02
N ASN A 12 -8.93 -2.38 13.72
CA ASN A 12 -8.56 -1.12 13.11
C ASN A 12 -9.08 -1.06 11.65
N ASP A 13 -10.34 -1.44 11.44
CA ASP A 13 -11.04 -1.41 10.16
C ASP A 13 -11.47 0.03 9.89
N MET A 14 -10.68 0.75 9.11
CA MET A 14 -11.02 2.09 8.65
C MET A 14 -12.06 2.03 7.51
N LYS A 15 -13.28 1.57 7.83
CA LYS A 15 -14.40 1.44 6.87
C LYS A 15 -14.90 2.78 6.32
N ALA A 16 -14.64 3.87 7.04
CA ALA A 16 -15.06 5.22 6.64
C ALA A 16 -14.23 5.80 5.48
N VAL A 17 -13.01 5.28 5.26
CA VAL A 17 -12.16 5.75 4.17
C VAL A 17 -12.43 4.91 2.93
N THR A 18 -13.20 5.51 2.03
CA THR A 18 -13.56 4.99 0.72
C THR A 18 -12.81 5.73 -0.38
N ASP A 19 -12.83 5.20 -1.61
CA ASP A 19 -12.27 5.88 -2.78
C ASP A 19 -12.78 7.33 -2.89
N ALA A 20 -14.08 7.55 -2.75
CA ALA A 20 -14.68 8.88 -2.85
C ALA A 20 -14.08 9.86 -1.82
N THR A 21 -13.96 9.43 -0.56
CA THR A 21 -13.40 10.27 0.50
C THR A 21 -11.91 10.56 0.28
N LEU A 22 -11.15 9.58 -0.19
CA LEU A 22 -9.72 9.74 -0.45
C LEU A 22 -9.46 10.62 -1.67
N ILE A 23 -10.25 10.47 -2.73
CA ILE A 23 -10.20 11.31 -3.94
C ILE A 23 -10.49 12.77 -3.57
N ALA A 24 -11.52 13.03 -2.77
CA ALA A 24 -11.82 14.37 -2.30
C ALA A 24 -10.65 14.97 -1.50
N LEU A 25 -10.05 14.17 -0.60
CA LEU A 25 -8.91 14.59 0.22
C LEU A 25 -7.70 14.99 -0.63
N VAL A 26 -7.28 14.16 -1.57
CA VAL A 26 -6.07 14.43 -2.38
C VAL A 26 -6.25 15.58 -3.33
N ARG A 27 -7.48 15.82 -3.81
CA ARG A 27 -7.82 16.99 -4.61
C ARG A 27 -7.77 18.28 -3.79
N ALA A 28 -8.18 18.22 -2.52
CA ALA A 28 -8.10 19.36 -1.61
C ALA A 28 -6.67 19.62 -1.10
N CYS A 29 -5.80 18.61 -1.10
CA CYS A 29 -4.46 18.68 -0.50
C CYS A 29 -3.32 18.39 -1.50
N PRO A 30 -3.12 19.20 -2.56
CA PRO A 30 -2.10 18.93 -3.59
C PRO A 30 -0.64 19.06 -3.10
N ASN A 31 -0.44 19.66 -1.93
CA ASN A 31 0.87 19.85 -1.31
C ASN A 31 1.30 18.70 -0.40
N LEU A 32 0.52 17.61 -0.34
CA LEU A 32 0.82 16.49 0.53
C LEU A 32 2.20 15.90 0.23
N THR A 33 3.02 15.74 1.28
CA THR A 33 4.40 15.22 1.16
C THR A 33 4.54 13.80 1.68
N ARG A 34 3.65 13.38 2.57
CA ARG A 34 3.56 12.01 3.11
C ARG A 34 2.10 11.64 3.32
N LEU A 35 1.74 10.41 2.95
CA LEU A 35 0.42 9.83 3.18
C LEU A 35 0.59 8.41 3.68
N GLN A 36 0.03 8.11 4.85
CA GLN A 36 0.02 6.78 5.42
C GLN A 36 -1.43 6.42 5.75
N LEU A 37 -1.93 5.36 5.13
CA LEU A 37 -3.28 4.85 5.32
C LEU A 37 -3.16 3.42 5.82
N GLN A 38 -3.35 3.22 7.11
CA GLN A 38 -3.25 1.90 7.72
C GLN A 38 -4.64 1.33 8.01
N GLY A 39 -4.82 0.02 7.85
CA GLY A 39 -6.08 -0.64 8.17
C GLY A 39 -7.24 -0.23 7.23
N THR A 40 -6.94 0.09 5.98
CA THR A 40 -7.98 0.45 4.99
C THR A 40 -8.78 -0.77 4.56
N SER A 41 -10.06 -0.55 4.25
CA SER A 41 -10.95 -1.57 3.70
C SER A 41 -11.84 -0.96 2.61
N GLY A 42 -11.75 -1.51 1.40
CA GLY A 42 -12.58 -1.09 0.26
C GLY A 42 -11.95 -0.01 -0.62
N LEU A 43 -10.63 0.22 -0.54
CA LEU A 43 -9.92 1.06 -1.51
C LEU A 43 -9.63 0.29 -2.80
N THR A 44 -9.74 0.96 -3.94
CA THR A 44 -9.45 0.40 -5.27
C THR A 44 -8.38 1.18 -6.02
N ASP A 45 -7.99 0.68 -7.21
CA ASP A 45 -7.08 1.35 -8.13
C ASP A 45 -7.39 2.85 -8.28
N ASP A 46 -8.66 3.24 -8.32
CA ASP A 46 -9.10 4.62 -8.53
C ASP A 46 -8.56 5.57 -7.45
N SER A 47 -8.53 5.13 -6.20
CA SER A 47 -7.99 5.94 -5.10
C SER A 47 -6.47 6.16 -5.21
N LEU A 48 -5.72 5.12 -5.61
CA LEU A 48 -4.27 5.22 -5.83
C LEU A 48 -3.96 6.09 -7.04
N LEU A 49 -4.68 5.92 -8.15
CA LEU A 49 -4.51 6.74 -9.35
C LEU A 49 -4.77 8.22 -9.05
N ALA A 50 -5.80 8.54 -8.28
CA ALA A 50 -6.08 9.91 -7.86
C ALA A 50 -4.97 10.49 -6.96
N ILE A 51 -4.38 9.70 -6.05
CA ILE A 51 -3.21 10.14 -5.28
C ILE A 51 -2.04 10.47 -6.22
N TYR A 52 -1.79 9.62 -7.22
CA TYR A 52 -0.66 9.78 -8.13
C TYR A 52 -0.77 11.06 -8.96
N GLU A 53 -1.98 11.38 -9.40
CA GLU A 53 -2.29 12.54 -10.23
C GLU A 53 -2.29 13.85 -9.43
N HIS A 54 -2.91 13.86 -8.24
CA HIS A 54 -3.15 15.11 -7.51
C HIS A 54 -2.09 15.49 -6.47
N CYS A 55 -1.18 14.58 -6.10
CA CYS A 55 -0.16 14.83 -5.07
C CYS A 55 1.28 14.82 -5.63
N PRO A 56 1.69 15.78 -6.47
CA PRO A 56 3.03 15.79 -7.10
C PRO A 56 4.19 16.01 -6.11
N LYS A 57 3.91 16.52 -4.90
CA LYS A 57 4.91 16.74 -3.85
C LYS A 57 5.10 15.52 -2.93
N LEU A 58 4.37 14.43 -3.16
CA LEU A 58 4.42 13.26 -2.31
C LEU A 58 5.80 12.60 -2.39
N THR A 59 6.39 12.35 -1.23
CA THR A 59 7.70 11.70 -1.08
C THR A 59 7.58 10.33 -0.42
N ALA A 60 6.50 10.07 0.32
CA ALA A 60 6.18 8.75 0.85
C ALA A 60 4.68 8.45 0.78
N LEU A 61 4.33 7.27 0.26
CA LEU A 61 2.98 6.72 0.27
C LEU A 61 3.02 5.33 0.89
N GLU A 62 2.24 5.11 1.94
CA GLU A 62 2.03 3.80 2.57
C GLU A 62 0.55 3.49 2.63
N VAL A 63 0.13 2.36 2.07
CA VAL A 63 -1.25 1.86 2.21
C VAL A 63 -1.21 0.43 2.72
N SER A 64 -1.89 0.17 3.83
CA SER A 64 -2.09 -1.16 4.40
C SER A 64 -3.56 -1.51 4.53
N ARG A 65 -3.84 -2.80 4.38
CA ARG A 65 -5.20 -3.36 4.48
C ARG A 65 -5.47 -3.85 5.90
N ALA A 66 -6.70 -3.67 6.37
CA ALA A 66 -7.15 -4.26 7.63
C ALA A 66 -7.30 -5.79 7.53
N SER A 67 -7.30 -6.48 8.67
CA SER A 67 -7.58 -7.91 8.77
C SER A 67 -8.98 -8.21 8.24
N GLY A 68 -9.09 -8.86 7.08
CA GLY A 68 -10.38 -9.11 6.41
C GLY A 68 -10.85 -7.98 5.49
N GLY A 69 -10.04 -6.93 5.30
CA GLY A 69 -10.35 -5.83 4.39
C GLY A 69 -10.41 -6.27 2.92
N LYS A 70 -11.19 -5.52 2.12
CA LYS A 70 -11.48 -5.85 0.71
C LYS A 70 -10.82 -4.90 -0.29
N ASN A 71 -9.66 -4.33 0.02
CA ASN A 71 -8.96 -3.49 -0.95
C ASN A 71 -8.65 -4.28 -2.22
N VAL A 72 -8.89 -3.67 -3.38
CA VAL A 72 -8.68 -4.28 -4.70
C VAL A 72 -7.73 -3.41 -5.50
N PHE A 73 -6.46 -3.76 -5.45
CA PHE A 73 -5.43 -3.15 -6.29
C PHE A 73 -4.93 -4.15 -7.35
N THR A 74 -4.93 -3.75 -8.61
CA THR A 74 -4.47 -4.55 -9.76
C THR A 74 -3.05 -4.14 -10.20
N PRO A 75 -2.37 -4.85 -11.13
CA PRO A 75 -1.03 -4.41 -11.57
C PRO A 75 -1.07 -3.07 -12.30
N ARG A 76 -2.26 -2.63 -12.72
CA ARG A 76 -2.51 -1.38 -13.45
C ARG A 76 -1.97 -0.16 -12.70
N VAL A 77 -2.02 -0.13 -11.37
CA VAL A 77 -1.50 1.02 -10.61
C VAL A 77 0.01 1.18 -10.76
N PHE A 78 0.73 0.08 -10.98
CA PHE A 78 2.17 0.13 -11.25
C PHE A 78 2.46 0.48 -12.71
N THR A 79 1.70 -0.08 -13.66
CA THR A 79 1.87 0.26 -15.08
C THR A 79 1.52 1.71 -15.37
N ALA A 80 0.47 2.25 -14.74
CA ALA A 80 0.08 3.64 -14.90
C ALA A 80 1.17 4.60 -14.42
N LEU A 81 1.92 4.25 -13.36
CA LEU A 81 3.12 4.99 -12.95
C LEU A 81 4.24 4.90 -13.99
N THR A 82 4.41 3.76 -14.68
CA THR A 82 5.41 3.70 -15.76
C THR A 82 5.02 4.56 -16.97
N GLU A 83 3.73 4.64 -17.28
CA GLU A 83 3.20 5.40 -18.42
C GLU A 83 3.17 6.92 -18.16
N ASN A 84 3.09 7.34 -16.90
CA ASN A 84 2.96 8.74 -16.50
C ASN A 84 4.16 9.20 -15.64
N PRO A 85 5.32 9.55 -16.24
CA PRO A 85 6.54 9.89 -15.51
C PRO A 85 6.44 11.17 -14.68
N THR A 86 5.47 12.03 -14.98
CA THR A 86 5.21 13.28 -14.25
C THR A 86 4.43 13.08 -12.94
N TRP A 87 3.86 11.89 -12.71
CA TRP A 87 3.14 11.60 -11.46
C TRP A 87 4.09 11.33 -10.30
N MET A 88 3.92 12.09 -9.22
CA MET A 88 4.75 12.07 -8.00
C MET A 88 6.28 12.00 -8.28
N PRO A 89 6.86 12.99 -8.96
CA PRO A 89 8.28 12.97 -9.37
C PRO A 89 9.26 12.96 -8.20
N LYS A 90 8.79 13.32 -7.00
CA LYS A 90 9.58 13.35 -5.75
C LYS A 90 9.39 12.11 -4.88
N LEU A 91 8.62 11.13 -5.35
CA LEU A 91 8.33 9.94 -4.56
C LEU A 91 9.64 9.21 -4.29
N LYS A 92 9.87 8.93 -3.00
CA LYS A 92 11.02 8.16 -2.52
C LYS A 92 10.59 6.80 -2.04
N THR A 93 9.39 6.68 -1.47
CA THR A 93 8.91 5.43 -0.89
C THR A 93 7.47 5.20 -1.33
N LEU A 94 7.22 4.10 -2.04
CA LEU A 94 5.88 3.56 -2.26
C LEU A 94 5.80 2.19 -1.57
N SER A 95 4.93 2.10 -0.58
CA SER A 95 4.66 0.89 0.17
C SER A 95 3.19 0.52 0.05
N LEU A 96 2.92 -0.64 -0.51
CA LEU A 96 1.61 -1.26 -0.49
C LEU A 96 1.81 -2.59 0.25
N SER A 97 1.26 -2.70 1.46
CA SER A 97 1.41 -3.94 2.24
C SER A 97 0.58 -5.07 1.59
N SER A 98 0.39 -6.22 2.26
CA SER A 98 -0.43 -7.39 1.84
C SER A 98 -1.91 -7.11 1.42
N ALA A 99 -2.24 -5.86 1.11
CA ALA A 99 -3.38 -5.30 0.44
C ALA A 99 -3.49 -5.58 -1.08
N LEU A 100 -2.46 -6.15 -1.72
CA LEU A 100 -2.55 -6.41 -3.15
C LEU A 100 -3.43 -7.63 -3.41
N GLY A 101 -4.54 -7.43 -4.13
CA GLY A 101 -5.24 -8.52 -4.82
C GLY A 101 -4.29 -9.40 -5.65
N LEU A 102 -3.12 -8.85 -6.05
CA LEU A 102 -2.03 -9.53 -6.76
C LEU A 102 -1.32 -10.62 -5.96
N TYR A 103 -1.33 -10.54 -4.62
CA TYR A 103 -0.71 -11.53 -3.74
C TYR A 103 -1.73 -12.39 -2.99
N CYS A 104 -3.02 -12.02 -3.05
CA CYS A 104 -4.13 -12.75 -2.47
C CYS A 104 -4.90 -13.63 -3.45
N SER A 105 -4.53 -13.67 -4.73
CA SER A 105 -5.03 -14.72 -5.61
C SER A 105 -4.27 -16.02 -5.39
N ASN A 106 -5.00 -17.14 -5.47
CA ASN A 106 -4.43 -18.48 -5.39
C ASN A 106 -3.58 -18.83 -6.62
N THR A 107 -3.42 -17.92 -7.60
CA THR A 107 -2.72 -18.21 -8.86
C THR A 107 -1.30 -17.66 -8.85
N ARG A 108 -0.34 -18.51 -9.24
CA ARG A 108 1.07 -18.15 -9.36
C ARG A 108 1.31 -17.02 -10.39
N LYS A 109 0.40 -16.86 -11.35
CA LYS A 109 0.52 -15.93 -12.49
C LYS A 109 0.43 -14.46 -12.05
N GLU A 110 -0.53 -14.13 -11.20
CA GLU A 110 -0.76 -12.74 -10.76
C GLU A 110 0.30 -12.26 -9.76
N LYS A 111 0.79 -13.18 -8.89
CA LYS A 111 1.94 -12.90 -8.01
C LYS A 111 3.17 -12.46 -8.81
N ASN A 112 3.47 -13.19 -9.89
CA ASN A 112 4.58 -12.90 -10.78
C ASN A 112 4.36 -11.60 -11.56
N GLN A 113 3.12 -11.27 -11.94
CA GLN A 113 2.80 -10.01 -12.63
C GLN A 113 3.00 -8.79 -11.73
N GLY A 114 2.59 -8.86 -10.46
CA GLY A 114 2.85 -7.80 -9.48
C GLY A 114 4.33 -7.55 -9.28
N GLU A 115 5.12 -8.62 -9.10
CA GLU A 115 6.58 -8.51 -8.96
C GLU A 115 7.24 -7.97 -10.25
N HIS A 116 6.82 -8.44 -11.42
CA HIS A 116 7.32 -7.95 -12.70
C HIS A 116 7.01 -6.47 -12.91
N ALA A 117 5.79 -6.03 -12.62
CA ALA A 117 5.41 -4.62 -12.73
C ALA A 117 6.23 -3.73 -11.78
N MET A 118 6.47 -4.19 -10.54
CA MET A 118 7.35 -3.49 -9.59
C MET A 118 8.79 -3.41 -10.08
N ILE A 119 9.33 -4.49 -10.65
CA ILE A 119 10.68 -4.52 -11.23
C ILE A 119 10.77 -3.54 -12.40
N THR A 120 9.86 -3.62 -13.37
CA THR A 120 9.81 -2.75 -14.55
C THR A 120 9.70 -1.28 -14.15
N MET A 121 8.86 -0.98 -13.16
CA MET A 121 8.70 0.37 -12.64
C MET A 121 9.94 0.87 -11.88
N SER A 122 10.61 0.02 -11.10
CA SER A 122 11.87 0.38 -10.44
C SER A 122 13.00 0.67 -11.43
N LYS A 123 12.96 0.08 -12.64
CA LYS A 123 13.86 0.44 -13.76
C LYS A 123 13.49 1.79 -14.37
N ALA A 124 12.19 2.01 -14.63
CA ALA A 124 11.70 3.26 -15.22
C ALA A 124 11.92 4.48 -14.31
N ARG A 125 11.99 4.27 -12.99
CA ARG A 125 12.16 5.33 -11.98
C ARG A 125 13.28 4.97 -10.99
N PRO A 126 14.57 5.09 -11.39
CA PRO A 126 15.70 4.61 -10.58
C PRO A 126 15.91 5.37 -9.26
N LYS A 127 15.28 6.54 -9.09
CA LYS A 127 15.31 7.33 -7.84
C LYS A 127 14.22 6.92 -6.84
N LEU A 128 13.30 6.03 -7.22
CA LEU A 128 12.14 5.64 -6.43
C LEU A 128 12.38 4.28 -5.77
N LEU A 129 12.36 4.25 -4.44
CA LEU A 129 12.42 3.01 -3.67
C LEU A 129 11.00 2.44 -3.55
N PHE A 130 10.80 1.28 -4.14
CA PHE A 130 9.57 0.51 -3.92
C PHE A 130 9.81 -0.47 -2.79
N ALA A 131 8.84 -0.62 -1.90
CA ALA A 131 8.93 -1.62 -0.85
C ALA A 131 7.62 -2.41 -0.78
N ARG A 132 7.71 -3.74 -0.82
CA ARG A 132 6.61 -4.59 -0.35
C ARG A 132 6.73 -4.69 1.16
N VAL A 133 5.67 -4.34 1.88
CA VAL A 133 5.63 -4.46 3.34
C VAL A 133 4.85 -5.69 3.74
N SER A 134 5.53 -6.62 4.40
CA SER A 134 4.91 -7.75 5.08
C SER A 134 4.82 -7.41 6.57
N ILE A 135 3.66 -7.67 7.15
CA ILE A 135 3.45 -7.57 8.60
C ILE A 135 3.29 -9.01 9.10
N SER A 136 4.12 -9.41 10.06
CA SER A 136 4.06 -10.70 10.74
C SER A 136 4.05 -10.49 12.24
N GLU A 137 3.39 -11.38 12.97
CA GLU A 137 3.43 -11.41 14.42
C GLU A 137 4.62 -12.27 14.84
N GLU A 138 5.57 -11.69 15.56
CA GLU A 138 6.68 -12.43 16.18
C GLU A 138 6.53 -12.41 17.69
N LYS A 139 6.76 -13.56 18.33
CA LYS A 139 6.65 -13.69 19.77
C LYS A 139 7.99 -13.36 20.42
N ASN A 140 8.07 -12.22 21.11
CA ASN A 140 9.26 -11.82 21.88
C ASN A 140 8.92 -11.80 23.37
N TRP A 141 9.67 -12.57 24.17
CA TRP A 141 9.59 -12.59 25.64
C TRP A 141 8.17 -12.56 26.27
N GLY A 142 7.23 -13.30 25.68
CA GLY A 142 5.89 -13.49 26.25
C GLY A 142 4.80 -12.59 25.69
N ASP A 143 5.15 -11.57 24.90
CA ASP A 143 4.22 -10.73 24.14
C ASP A 143 4.35 -10.95 22.62
N TRP A 144 3.30 -10.59 21.90
CA TRP A 144 3.26 -10.63 20.43
C TRP A 144 3.58 -9.25 19.88
N ASP A 145 4.70 -9.14 19.18
CA ASP A 145 5.10 -7.93 18.48
C ASP A 145 4.72 -7.99 17.01
N LEU A 146 4.15 -6.91 16.49
CA LEU A 146 3.98 -6.73 15.05
C LEU A 146 5.30 -6.31 14.41
N VAL A 147 5.89 -7.22 13.65
CA VAL A 147 7.13 -6.97 12.90
C VAL A 147 6.80 -6.59 11.46
N LYS A 148 7.33 -5.44 11.03
CA LYS A 148 7.20 -4.96 9.65
C LYS A 148 8.48 -5.27 8.86
N THR A 149 8.37 -6.14 7.87
CA THR A 149 9.47 -6.48 6.95
C THR A 149 9.27 -5.80 5.61
N TYR A 150 10.31 -5.10 5.12
CA TYR A 150 10.30 -4.37 3.86
C TYR A 150 11.14 -5.12 2.82
N SER A 151 10.52 -5.68 1.77
CA SER A 151 11.25 -6.16 0.58
C SER A 151 11.41 -5.00 -0.40
N LYS A 152 12.63 -4.49 -0.54
CA LYS A 152 12.91 -3.29 -1.33
C LYS A 152 13.19 -3.67 -2.79
N TYR A 153 12.77 -2.83 -3.72
CA TYR A 153 13.05 -2.97 -5.14
C TYR A 153 13.70 -1.66 -5.61
N ASN A 154 14.89 -1.79 -6.19
CA ASN A 154 15.68 -0.67 -6.67
C ASN A 154 16.40 -1.08 -7.96
N ASN A 155 16.42 -0.18 -8.94
CA ASN A 155 17.16 -0.33 -10.19
C ASN A 155 16.87 -1.67 -10.93
N GLY A 156 15.62 -2.14 -10.88
CA GLY A 156 15.22 -3.37 -11.56
C GLY A 156 15.56 -4.67 -10.83
N SER A 157 16.02 -4.60 -9.59
CA SER A 157 16.35 -5.75 -8.76
C SER A 157 15.65 -5.67 -7.42
N ARG A 158 15.35 -6.84 -6.85
CA ARG A 158 14.93 -6.96 -5.45
C ARG A 158 16.19 -6.93 -4.57
N ALA A 159 16.19 -6.06 -3.57
CA ALA A 159 17.23 -5.92 -2.55
C ALA A 159 16.84 -6.68 -1.27
#